data_AF-A0A9P7WNM0-F1
#
_entry.id   AF-A0A9P7WNM0-F1
#
_cell.length_a   1.000
_cell.length_b   1.000
_cell.length_c   1.000
_cell.angle_alpha   90.00
_cell.angle_beta   90.00
_cell.angle_gamma   90.00
#
_symmetry.space_group_name_H-M   'P 1'
#
loop_
_entity.id
_entity.type
_entity.pdbx_description
1 polymer ?
#
loop_
_entity_poly.entity_id
_entity_poly.type
_entity_poly.pdbx_seq_one_letter_code
_entity_poly.pdbx_strand_id
1 'polypeptide(L)'
;MLQPGTERNYDCARGLWEVYAKRKGCAQLDNFKTPKGYICMIAHAIDGRYGDPKACLTMVLQYWKNTTASLSQTGHPVRSNIVLSTTNFINGPLQRKMSLAHQKCVRKFGTMIHFIYLSTQLWKYDWHRYDSPKDCLDLWDGIMLNVFTSAQVSKYIKSTAHEGSGRGLCYKDVEFVIFHNEHRQPEFAMEVKKDGKGMTATPWRNPEHSLHEGSGQHPLMCNPLLTRVAILLAKGAFHNYQTMDKLLNVVLPEEGIVRIHWH
;
A
#
# COMPACT_ATOMS: atom_id res chain seq x y z
N MET A 1 -9.32 23.46 -7.69
CA MET A 1 -8.20 22.88 -6.91
C MET A 1 -8.00 21.44 -7.38
N LEU A 2 -6.76 21.04 -7.72
CA LEU A 2 -6.49 19.66 -8.18
C LEU A 2 -6.51 18.68 -7.01
N GLN A 3 -6.83 17.43 -7.29
CA GLN A 3 -6.65 16.37 -6.29
C GLN A 3 -5.14 16.09 -6.09
N PRO A 4 -4.66 15.84 -4.86
CA PRO A 4 -3.23 15.68 -4.55
C PRO A 4 -2.51 14.62 -5.40
N GLY A 5 -3.19 13.51 -5.73
CA GLY A 5 -2.62 12.47 -6.60
C GLY A 5 -2.41 12.93 -8.04
N THR A 6 -3.29 13.79 -8.54
CA THR A 6 -3.19 14.37 -9.90
C THR A 6 -2.04 15.38 -9.98
N GLU A 7 -1.87 16.20 -8.94
CA GLU A 7 -0.77 17.15 -8.81
C GLU A 7 0.59 16.43 -8.83
N ARG A 8 0.77 15.39 -8.00
CA ARG A 8 1.98 14.56 -8.00
C ARG A 8 2.30 13.95 -9.37
N ASN A 9 1.27 13.50 -10.09
CA ASN A 9 1.44 12.95 -11.44
C ASN A 9 1.89 14.01 -12.45
N TYR A 10 1.41 15.25 -12.30
CA TYR A 10 1.81 16.38 -13.14
C TYR A 10 3.23 16.83 -12.85
N ASP A 11 3.62 16.89 -11.58
CA ASP A 11 4.99 17.18 -11.17
C ASP A 11 5.98 16.16 -11.71
N CYS A 12 5.65 14.86 -11.61
CA CYS A 12 6.46 13.79 -12.18
C CYS A 12 6.59 13.92 -13.71
N ALA A 13 5.48 14.16 -14.42
CA ALA A 13 5.50 14.34 -15.87
C ALA A 13 6.32 15.55 -16.31
N ARG A 14 6.24 16.65 -15.56
CA ARG A 14 7.04 17.86 -15.76
C ARG A 14 8.53 17.59 -15.56
N GLY A 15 8.91 16.94 -14.45
CA GLY A 15 10.32 16.58 -14.20
C GLY A 15 10.89 15.69 -15.30
N LEU A 16 10.13 14.72 -15.81
CA LEU A 16 10.54 13.87 -16.93
C LEU A 16 10.72 14.67 -18.23
N TRP A 17 9.84 15.62 -18.50
CA TRP A 17 9.97 16.52 -19.64
C TRP A 17 11.23 17.41 -19.52
N GLU A 18 11.47 18.03 -18.37
CA GLU A 18 12.62 18.90 -18.13
C GLU A 18 13.94 18.14 -18.31
N VAL A 19 14.03 16.90 -17.80
CA VAL A 19 15.21 16.04 -18.00
C VAL A 19 15.44 15.76 -19.48
N TYR A 20 14.38 15.45 -20.24
CA TYR A 20 14.49 15.24 -21.69
C TYR A 20 14.92 16.51 -22.43
N ALA A 21 14.28 17.63 -22.13
CA ALA A 21 14.58 18.92 -22.75
C ALA A 21 16.03 19.34 -22.51
N LYS A 22 16.54 19.17 -21.27
CA LYS A 22 17.94 19.43 -20.92
C LYS A 22 18.91 18.53 -21.70
N ARG A 23 18.62 17.22 -21.80
CA ARG A 23 19.45 16.26 -22.55
C ARG A 23 19.49 16.52 -24.06
N LYS A 24 18.47 17.18 -24.60
CA LYS A 24 18.34 17.47 -26.04
C LYS A 24 18.66 18.93 -26.40
N GLY A 25 19.24 19.71 -25.47
CA GLY A 25 19.67 21.08 -25.72
C GLY A 25 18.50 22.06 -25.81
N CYS A 26 17.69 22.14 -24.76
CA CYS A 26 16.52 23.03 -24.65
C CYS A 26 15.41 22.71 -25.68
N ALA A 27 15.09 21.42 -25.80
CA ALA A 27 14.05 20.97 -26.71
C ALA A 27 12.66 21.55 -26.34
N GLN A 28 11.85 21.88 -27.35
CA GLN A 28 10.49 22.44 -27.16
C GLN A 28 9.42 21.51 -27.74
N LEU A 29 8.21 21.56 -27.18
CA LEU A 29 7.02 20.80 -27.65
C LEU A 29 6.20 21.56 -28.69
N ASP A 30 6.81 22.53 -29.38
CA ASP A 30 6.21 23.39 -30.38
C ASP A 30 6.30 22.83 -31.82
N ASN A 31 6.95 21.68 -31.97
CA ASN A 31 7.18 21.00 -33.25
C ASN A 31 6.70 19.54 -33.21
N PHE A 32 6.55 18.92 -34.38
CA PHE A 32 6.03 17.55 -34.48
C PHE A 32 7.05 16.45 -34.17
N LYS A 33 8.34 16.77 -34.08
CA LYS A 33 9.44 15.78 -33.95
C LYS A 33 9.80 15.52 -32.49
N THR A 34 9.94 16.58 -31.72
CA THR A 34 10.40 16.54 -30.32
C THR A 34 9.45 15.78 -29.39
N PRO A 35 8.12 15.99 -29.43
CA PRO A 35 7.18 15.21 -28.62
C PRO A 35 7.24 13.71 -28.91
N LYS A 36 7.41 13.33 -30.18
CA LYS A 36 7.53 11.92 -30.58
C LYS A 36 8.81 11.29 -30.04
N GLY A 37 9.93 12.02 -30.06
CA GLY A 37 11.19 11.59 -29.45
C GLY A 37 11.10 11.45 -27.92
N TYR A 38 10.45 12.40 -27.25
CA TYR A 38 10.18 12.34 -25.81
C TYR A 38 9.37 11.11 -25.45
N ILE A 39 8.28 10.84 -26.18
CA ILE A 39 7.44 9.69 -25.89
C ILE A 39 8.12 8.35 -26.22
N CYS A 40 9.01 8.28 -27.21
CA CYS A 40 9.86 7.10 -27.42
C CYS A 40 10.73 6.81 -26.17
N MET A 41 11.34 7.84 -25.58
CA MET A 41 12.13 7.67 -24.35
C MET A 41 11.25 7.15 -23.21
N ILE A 42 10.06 7.72 -23.02
CA ILE A 42 9.10 7.25 -22.00
C ILE A 42 8.72 5.79 -22.24
N ALA A 43 8.40 5.41 -23.47
CA ALA A 43 8.03 4.04 -23.80
C ALA A 43 9.17 3.04 -23.56
N HIS A 44 10.43 3.44 -23.73
CA HIS A 44 11.60 2.62 -23.40
C HIS A 44 11.87 2.51 -21.90
N ALA A 45 11.51 3.53 -21.12
CA ALA A 45 11.72 3.57 -19.69
C ALA A 45 10.62 2.86 -18.88
N ILE A 46 9.47 2.58 -19.50
CA ILE A 46 8.38 1.84 -18.85
C ILE A 46 8.73 0.35 -18.91
N ASP A 47 9.02 -0.21 -17.74
CA ASP A 47 9.14 -1.66 -17.58
C ASP A 47 7.80 -2.34 -17.92
N GLY A 48 7.92 -3.47 -18.64
CA GLY A 48 6.78 -4.33 -18.91
C GLY A 48 6.36 -5.18 -17.71
N ARG A 49 5.75 -6.32 -18.02
CA ARG A 49 5.27 -7.33 -17.10
C ARG A 49 6.36 -8.35 -16.79
N TYR A 50 6.20 -9.09 -15.69
CA TYR A 50 7.00 -10.29 -15.45
C TYR A 50 6.62 -11.34 -16.52
N GLY A 51 7.59 -11.76 -17.33
CA GLY A 51 7.37 -12.64 -18.48
C GLY A 51 6.95 -11.95 -19.78
N ASP A 52 6.67 -10.65 -19.78
CA ASP A 52 6.45 -9.86 -21.00
C ASP A 52 7.06 -8.46 -20.83
N PRO A 53 8.29 -8.22 -21.32
CA PRO A 53 9.03 -6.98 -21.04
C PRO A 53 8.43 -5.73 -21.72
N LYS A 54 7.34 -5.85 -22.47
CA LYS A 54 6.79 -4.76 -23.28
C LYS A 54 5.95 -3.78 -22.45
N ALA A 55 6.20 -2.49 -22.68
CA ALA A 55 5.41 -1.41 -22.10
C ALA A 55 3.95 -1.44 -22.58
N CYS A 56 3.03 -0.98 -21.71
CA CYS A 56 1.61 -0.88 -22.05
C CYS A 56 1.29 0.43 -22.79
N LEU A 57 0.53 0.32 -23.90
CA LEU A 57 0.12 1.47 -24.72
C LEU A 57 -0.63 2.53 -23.90
N THR A 58 -1.55 2.09 -23.04
CA THR A 58 -2.37 3.00 -22.22
C THR A 58 -1.52 3.79 -21.22
N MET A 59 -0.44 3.19 -20.72
CA MET A 59 0.48 3.85 -19.80
C MET A 59 1.28 4.95 -20.50
N VAL A 60 1.79 4.67 -21.70
CA VAL A 60 2.47 5.68 -22.54
C VAL A 60 1.54 6.85 -22.87
N LEU A 61 0.29 6.58 -23.24
CA LEU A 61 -0.72 7.61 -23.47
C LEU A 61 -1.02 8.43 -22.21
N GLN A 62 -1.04 7.79 -21.04
CA GLN A 62 -1.29 8.49 -19.78
C GLN A 62 -0.17 9.47 -19.45
N TYR A 63 1.10 9.10 -19.65
CA TYR A 63 2.22 10.03 -19.50
C TYR A 63 2.12 11.21 -20.47
N TRP A 64 1.71 10.99 -21.72
CA TRP A 64 1.51 12.08 -22.67
C TRP A 64 0.41 13.04 -22.20
N LYS A 65 -0.74 12.52 -21.77
CA LYS A 65 -1.86 13.32 -21.23
C LYS A 65 -1.44 14.13 -20.01
N ASN A 66 -0.73 13.52 -19.07
CA ASN A 66 -0.23 14.19 -17.86
C ASN A 66 0.74 15.32 -18.22
N THR A 67 1.64 15.08 -19.19
CA THR A 67 2.59 16.09 -19.66
C THR A 67 1.86 17.30 -20.27
N THR A 68 0.92 17.07 -21.19
CA THR A 68 0.17 18.17 -21.83
C THR A 68 -0.73 18.91 -20.86
N ALA A 69 -1.33 18.21 -19.90
CA ALA A 69 -2.18 18.82 -18.87
C ALA A 69 -1.36 19.68 -17.90
N SER A 70 -0.20 19.18 -17.45
CA SER A 70 0.72 19.92 -16.59
C SER A 70 1.18 21.23 -17.25
N LEU A 71 1.60 21.17 -18.51
CA LEU A 71 2.07 22.36 -19.25
C LEU A 71 0.97 23.39 -19.53
N SER A 72 -0.25 22.92 -19.75
CA SER A 72 -1.42 23.81 -19.88
C SER A 72 -1.66 24.60 -18.59
N GLN A 73 -1.49 23.98 -17.42
CA GLN A 73 -1.66 24.65 -16.13
C GLN A 73 -0.55 25.66 -15.82
N THR A 74 0.67 25.41 -16.28
CA THR A 74 1.79 26.35 -16.12
C THR A 74 1.79 27.47 -17.16
N GLY A 75 0.71 27.64 -17.94
CA GLY A 75 0.58 28.72 -18.93
C GLY A 75 1.31 28.48 -20.25
N HIS A 76 1.78 27.26 -20.50
CA HIS A 76 2.50 26.88 -21.72
C HIS A 76 1.81 25.72 -22.47
N PRO A 77 0.54 25.90 -22.91
CA PRO A 77 -0.21 24.82 -23.54
C PRO A 77 0.43 24.36 -24.85
N VAL A 78 0.53 23.05 -25.03
CA VAL A 78 0.96 22.45 -26.30
C VAL A 78 -0.16 22.62 -27.33
N ARG A 79 0.19 23.02 -28.56
CA ARG A 79 -0.79 23.22 -29.64
C ARG A 79 -1.59 21.94 -29.91
N SER A 80 -2.90 22.07 -30.11
CA SER A 80 -3.83 20.94 -30.25
C SER A 80 -3.46 19.98 -31.39
N ASN A 81 -2.99 20.51 -32.52
CA ASN A 81 -2.52 19.72 -33.65
C ASN A 81 -1.29 18.84 -33.30
N ILE A 82 -0.39 19.32 -32.43
CA ILE A 82 0.78 18.57 -31.95
C ILE A 82 0.32 17.49 -30.96
N VAL A 83 -0.61 17.81 -30.07
CA VAL A 83 -1.23 16.83 -29.14
C VAL A 83 -1.86 15.68 -29.91
N LEU A 84 -2.66 15.99 -30.93
CA LEU A 84 -3.30 14.99 -31.79
C LEU A 84 -2.28 14.19 -32.60
N SER A 85 -1.29 14.86 -33.22
CA SER A 85 -0.23 14.19 -34.01
C SER A 85 0.58 13.21 -33.15
N THR A 86 0.92 13.59 -31.92
CA THR A 86 1.68 12.75 -31.00
C THR A 86 0.83 11.59 -30.50
N THR A 87 -0.46 11.81 -30.22
CA THR A 87 -1.40 10.74 -29.84
C THR A 87 -1.55 9.71 -30.97
N ASN A 88 -1.70 10.15 -32.21
CA ASN A 88 -1.76 9.26 -33.38
C ASN A 88 -0.44 8.51 -33.59
N PHE A 89 0.70 9.17 -33.35
CA PHE A 89 2.00 8.51 -33.36
C PHE A 89 2.10 7.39 -32.32
N ILE A 90 1.60 7.63 -31.10
CA ILE A 90 1.58 6.62 -30.02
C ILE A 90 0.73 5.42 -30.42
N ASN A 91 -0.50 5.65 -30.88
CA ASN A 91 -1.47 4.60 -31.21
C ASN A 91 -1.08 3.77 -32.44
N GLY A 92 -0.34 4.34 -33.40
CA GLY A 92 0.03 3.65 -34.63
C GLY A 92 1.53 3.33 -34.71
N PRO A 93 2.34 4.25 -35.25
CA PRO A 93 3.77 4.01 -35.47
C PRO A 93 4.54 3.47 -34.26
N LEU A 94 4.37 4.08 -33.08
CA LEU A 94 5.09 3.68 -31.87
C LEU A 94 4.60 2.33 -31.35
N GLN A 95 3.28 2.14 -31.29
CA GLN A 95 2.66 0.87 -30.93
C GLN A 95 3.23 -0.27 -31.77
N ARG A 96 3.29 -0.11 -33.09
CA ARG A 96 3.83 -1.13 -34.01
C ARG A 96 5.33 -1.34 -33.82
N LYS A 97 6.09 -0.24 -33.73
CA LYS A 97 7.57 -0.29 -33.60
C LYS A 97 8.02 -1.01 -32.33
N MET A 98 7.36 -0.76 -31.21
CA MET A 98 7.73 -1.31 -29.89
C MET A 98 6.86 -2.49 -29.46
N SER A 99 5.90 -2.90 -30.30
CA SER A 99 4.90 -3.92 -29.98
C SER A 99 4.19 -3.64 -28.63
N LEU A 100 3.80 -2.38 -28.38
CA LEU A 100 3.20 -2.00 -27.10
C LEU A 100 1.93 -2.81 -26.82
N ALA A 101 1.78 -3.28 -25.59
CA ALA A 101 0.66 -4.13 -25.20
C ALA A 101 -0.65 -3.32 -25.13
N HIS A 102 -1.68 -3.78 -25.86
CA HIS A 102 -3.03 -3.19 -25.83
C HIS A 102 -3.79 -3.51 -24.55
N GLN A 103 -3.53 -4.68 -23.97
CA GLN A 103 -4.23 -5.11 -22.77
C GLN A 103 -3.75 -4.33 -21.55
N LYS A 104 -4.69 -3.98 -20.66
CA LYS A 104 -4.38 -3.47 -19.32
C LYS A 104 -3.47 -4.49 -18.62
N CYS A 105 -2.46 -4.00 -17.89
CA CYS A 105 -1.65 -4.87 -17.05
C CYS A 105 -2.58 -5.68 -16.13
N VAL A 106 -2.46 -7.01 -16.18
CA VAL A 106 -3.19 -7.88 -15.25
C VAL A 106 -2.80 -7.44 -13.84
N ARG A 107 -3.80 -7.31 -12.95
CA ARG A 107 -3.53 -7.00 -11.55
C ARG A 107 -2.61 -8.09 -11.01
N LYS A 108 -1.42 -7.71 -10.53
CA LYS A 108 -0.56 -8.62 -9.80
C LYS A 108 -1.30 -8.94 -8.50
N PHE A 109 -1.61 -10.21 -8.28
CA PHE A 109 -2.13 -10.66 -6.99
C PHE A 109 -0.94 -10.93 -6.08
N GLY A 110 -0.97 -10.34 -4.88
CA GLY A 110 -0.02 -10.72 -3.83
C GLY A 110 -0.21 -12.20 -3.52
N THR A 111 0.88 -12.95 -3.50
CA THR A 111 0.91 -14.35 -3.07
C THR A 111 1.74 -14.47 -1.80
N MET A 112 1.69 -15.62 -1.13
CA MET A 112 2.48 -15.86 0.07
C MET A 112 3.99 -15.63 -0.14
N ILE A 113 4.50 -15.92 -1.34
CA ILE A 113 5.90 -15.65 -1.70
C ILE A 113 6.22 -14.15 -1.65
N HIS A 114 5.32 -13.29 -2.13
CA HIS A 114 5.52 -11.83 -2.06
C HIS A 114 5.55 -11.35 -0.60
N PHE A 115 4.71 -11.94 0.26
CA PHE A 115 4.71 -11.65 1.69
C PHE A 115 6.02 -12.05 2.36
N ILE A 116 6.57 -13.23 2.04
CA ILE A 116 7.87 -13.71 2.55
C ILE A 116 9.02 -12.84 2.05
N TYR A 117 8.99 -12.40 0.79
CA TYR A 117 10.02 -11.47 0.29
C TYR A 117 9.96 -10.12 0.99
N LEU A 118 8.75 -9.60 1.20
CA LEU A 118 8.53 -8.33 1.90
C LEU A 118 9.00 -8.40 3.36
N SER A 119 8.66 -9.47 4.09
CA SER A 119 9.14 -9.68 5.46
C SER A 119 10.67 -9.77 5.51
N THR A 120 11.27 -10.49 4.57
CA THR A 120 12.74 -10.63 4.50
C THR A 120 13.39 -9.29 4.21
N GLN A 121 12.84 -8.50 3.29
CA GLN A 121 13.33 -7.15 3.02
C GLN A 121 13.22 -6.23 4.23
N LEU A 122 12.15 -6.35 5.01
CA LEU A 122 11.94 -5.49 6.16
C LEU A 122 12.82 -5.88 7.37
N TRP A 123 12.94 -7.18 7.64
CA TRP A 123 13.55 -7.68 8.88
C TRP A 123 14.99 -8.16 8.73
N LYS A 124 15.40 -8.61 7.53
CA LYS A 124 16.74 -9.17 7.29
C LYS A 124 17.69 -8.18 6.62
N TYR A 125 17.18 -7.34 5.72
CA TYR A 125 18.01 -6.43 4.92
C TYR A 125 17.88 -4.99 5.40
N ASP A 126 19.01 -4.31 5.65
CA ASP A 126 19.04 -2.89 6.08
C ASP A 126 19.00 -1.93 4.86
N TRP A 127 18.08 -2.18 3.92
CA TRP A 127 17.95 -1.36 2.71
C TRP A 127 17.29 -0.02 2.97
N HIS A 128 16.54 0.09 4.05
CA HIS A 128 15.92 1.32 4.49
C HIS A 128 16.12 1.49 5.99
N ARG A 129 16.69 2.64 6.38
CA ARG A 129 16.83 3.03 7.78
C ARG A 129 15.61 3.84 8.19
N TYR A 130 14.83 3.28 9.09
CA TYR A 130 13.73 3.98 9.74
C TYR A 130 14.28 4.96 10.78
N ASP A 131 13.61 6.11 10.95
CA ASP A 131 13.97 7.09 11.98
C ASP A 131 13.81 6.52 13.39
N SER A 132 12.83 5.62 13.57
CA SER A 132 12.61 4.87 14.80
C SER A 132 12.33 3.38 14.53
N PRO A 133 12.80 2.45 15.38
CA PRO A 133 12.40 1.04 15.32
C PRO A 133 10.88 0.84 15.40
N LYS A 134 10.18 1.77 16.05
CA LYS A 134 8.72 1.78 16.14
C LYS A 134 8.06 1.88 14.76
N ASP A 135 8.63 2.68 13.85
CA ASP A 135 8.01 2.90 12.53
C ASP A 135 8.05 1.63 11.68
N CYS A 136 9.13 0.85 11.81
CA CYS A 136 9.24 -0.47 11.20
C CYS A 136 8.20 -1.44 11.77
N LEU A 137 8.03 -1.45 13.11
CA LEU A 137 7.02 -2.28 13.78
C LEU A 137 5.59 -1.90 13.38
N ASP A 138 5.25 -0.61 13.41
CA ASP A 138 3.93 -0.09 13.04
C ASP A 138 3.61 -0.39 11.56
N LEU A 139 4.62 -0.31 10.67
CA LEU A 139 4.46 -0.70 9.26
C LEU A 139 4.19 -2.20 9.10
N TRP A 140 5.00 -3.05 9.76
CA TRP A 140 4.84 -4.51 9.66
C TRP A 140 3.49 -4.97 10.22
N ASP A 141 3.12 -4.43 11.36
CA ASP A 141 1.84 -4.65 12.01
C ASP A 141 0.64 -4.25 11.13
N GLY A 142 0.75 -3.11 10.43
CA GLY A 142 -0.23 -2.72 9.43
C GLY A 142 -0.31 -3.71 8.27
N ILE A 143 0.82 -4.18 7.73
CA ILE A 143 0.86 -5.19 6.66
C ILE A 143 0.20 -6.49 7.12
N MET A 144 0.51 -6.96 8.33
CA MET A 144 -0.06 -8.17 8.93
C MET A 144 -1.57 -8.11 9.02
N LEU A 145 -2.13 -7.02 9.57
CA LEU A 145 -3.57 -6.85 9.61
C LEU A 145 -4.20 -6.98 8.22
N ASN A 146 -3.63 -6.30 7.22
CA ASN A 146 -4.20 -6.34 5.86
C ASN A 146 -4.16 -7.74 5.24
N VAL A 147 -3.07 -8.47 5.46
CA VAL A 147 -2.90 -9.83 4.90
C VAL A 147 -3.87 -10.81 5.55
N PHE A 148 -4.01 -10.79 6.88
CA PHE A 148 -4.78 -11.80 7.60
C PHE A 148 -6.28 -11.50 7.74
N THR A 149 -6.70 -10.25 7.63
CA THR A 149 -8.12 -9.86 7.82
C THR A 149 -8.82 -9.54 6.50
N SER A 150 -8.12 -9.57 5.37
CA SER A 150 -8.63 -9.19 4.04
C SER A 150 -9.25 -7.78 3.93
N ALA A 151 -9.06 -6.91 4.94
CA ALA A 151 -9.60 -5.57 4.89
C ALA A 151 -8.68 -4.54 4.23
N GLN A 152 -9.25 -3.38 3.91
CA GLN A 152 -8.49 -2.26 3.38
C GLN A 152 -7.78 -1.52 4.51
N VAL A 153 -6.56 -1.08 4.25
CA VAL A 153 -5.71 -0.30 5.18
C VAL A 153 -6.48 0.85 5.84
N SER A 154 -7.31 1.56 5.08
CA SER A 154 -8.11 2.71 5.54
C SER A 154 -9.21 2.37 6.54
N LYS A 155 -9.50 1.08 6.73
CA LYS A 155 -10.46 0.58 7.73
C LYS A 155 -9.82 0.31 9.08
N TYR A 156 -8.50 0.15 9.12
CA TYR A 156 -7.75 -0.06 10.35
C TYR A 156 -6.94 1.17 10.75
N ILE A 157 -6.31 1.82 9.78
CA ILE A 157 -5.47 2.99 10.02
C ILE A 157 -6.27 4.25 9.73
N LYS A 158 -6.34 5.14 10.71
CA LYS A 158 -6.87 6.49 10.52
C LYS A 158 -5.95 7.23 9.56
N SER A 159 -6.37 7.31 8.30
CA SER A 159 -5.67 8.09 7.28
C SER A 159 -5.76 9.59 7.60
N THR A 160 -4.77 10.37 7.16
CA THR A 160 -4.83 11.85 7.14
C THR A 160 -6.05 12.37 6.38
N ALA A 161 -6.59 11.60 5.41
CA ALA A 161 -7.86 11.92 4.75
C ALA A 161 -9.10 11.87 5.67
N HIS A 162 -8.95 11.35 6.89
CA HIS A 162 -9.99 11.13 7.89
C HIS A 162 -9.55 11.62 9.29
N GLU A 163 -8.63 12.58 9.36
CA GLU A 163 -8.21 13.19 10.61
C GLU A 163 -9.42 13.81 11.35
N GLY A 164 -9.48 13.68 12.67
CA GLY A 164 -10.64 14.12 13.47
C GLY A 164 -11.96 13.32 13.33
N SER A 165 -12.10 12.43 12.34
CA SER A 165 -13.38 11.74 12.07
C SER A 165 -13.78 10.64 13.07
N GLY A 166 -12.88 10.27 14.00
CA GLY A 166 -13.06 9.11 14.89
C GLY A 166 -13.05 7.76 14.18
N ARG A 167 -12.73 7.71 12.86
CA ARG A 167 -12.67 6.47 12.06
C ARG A 167 -11.28 5.84 12.08
N GLY A 168 -11.24 4.52 12.16
CA GLY A 168 -10.01 3.71 12.31
C GLY A 168 -10.13 2.73 13.48
N LEU A 169 -9.23 1.74 13.54
CA LEU A 169 -9.21 0.74 14.61
C LEU A 169 -8.72 1.40 15.90
N CYS A 170 -9.61 1.57 16.87
CA CYS A 170 -9.25 1.99 18.22
C CYS A 170 -9.06 0.76 19.12
N TYR A 171 -8.43 0.92 20.28
CA TYR A 171 -8.28 -0.18 21.24
C TYR A 171 -9.62 -0.83 21.61
N LYS A 172 -10.65 0.00 21.83
CA LYS A 172 -12.03 -0.46 22.10
C LYS A 172 -12.64 -1.34 21.00
N ASP A 173 -12.10 -1.29 19.78
CA ASP A 173 -12.60 -2.04 18.62
C ASP A 173 -11.81 -3.35 18.42
N VAL A 174 -10.90 -3.66 19.35
CA VAL A 174 -10.09 -4.87 19.40
C VAL A 174 -10.45 -5.63 20.66
N GLU A 175 -10.79 -6.91 20.53
CA GLU A 175 -10.88 -7.82 21.66
C GLU A 175 -9.64 -8.70 21.67
N PHE A 176 -8.96 -8.79 22.82
CA PHE A 176 -7.76 -9.61 22.97
C PHE A 176 -8.02 -10.67 24.03
N VAL A 177 -7.74 -11.93 23.70
CA VAL A 177 -8.06 -13.09 24.53
C VAL A 177 -6.90 -14.07 24.60
N ILE A 178 -6.87 -14.83 25.68
CA ILE A 178 -5.96 -15.96 25.86
C ILE A 178 -6.82 -17.19 26.14
N PHE A 179 -6.53 -18.31 25.48
CA PHE A 179 -7.28 -19.55 25.62
C PHE A 179 -6.36 -20.77 25.45
N HIS A 180 -6.84 -21.96 25.84
CA HIS A 180 -6.14 -23.21 25.56
C HIS A 180 -6.39 -23.66 24.12
N ASN A 181 -5.33 -23.87 23.35
CA ASN A 181 -5.43 -24.46 22.02
C ASN A 181 -5.70 -25.98 22.07
N GLU A 182 -5.79 -26.63 20.91
CA GLU A 182 -6.04 -28.07 20.77
C GLU A 182 -5.00 -28.95 21.50
N HIS A 183 -3.82 -28.40 21.78
CA HIS A 183 -2.73 -29.06 22.51
C HIS A 183 -2.67 -28.68 24.00
N ARG A 184 -3.71 -28.03 24.54
CA ARG A 184 -3.76 -27.49 25.92
C ARG A 184 -2.67 -26.48 26.24
N GLN A 185 -2.11 -25.83 25.23
CA GLN A 185 -1.13 -24.76 25.42
C GLN A 185 -1.84 -23.40 25.37
N PRO A 186 -1.38 -22.40 26.15
CA PRO A 186 -1.92 -21.06 26.08
C PRO A 186 -1.64 -20.46 24.69
N GLU A 187 -2.67 -19.91 24.07
CA GLU A 187 -2.61 -19.25 22.77
C GLU A 187 -3.27 -17.87 22.85
N PHE A 188 -2.61 -16.87 22.25
CA PHE A 188 -3.19 -15.56 22.08
C PHE A 188 -4.14 -15.54 20.88
N ALA A 189 -5.25 -14.83 21.03
CA ALA A 189 -6.11 -14.46 19.93
C ALA A 189 -6.58 -13.02 20.04
N MET A 190 -6.91 -12.45 18.90
CA MET A 190 -7.42 -11.11 18.77
C MET A 190 -8.58 -11.10 17.79
N GLU A 191 -9.68 -10.47 18.15
CA GLU A 191 -10.75 -10.14 17.22
C GLU A 191 -10.69 -8.65 16.90
N VAL A 192 -10.70 -8.32 15.62
CA VAL A 192 -10.75 -6.92 15.17
C VAL A 192 -12.11 -6.62 14.56
N LYS A 193 -12.75 -5.55 15.05
CA LYS A 193 -14.01 -5.04 14.50
C LYS A 193 -13.72 -3.95 13.49
N LYS A 194 -14.26 -4.12 12.28
CA LYS A 194 -13.98 -3.25 11.14
C LYS A 194 -14.95 -2.09 11.07
N ASP A 195 -14.44 -0.86 10.91
CA ASP A 195 -15.28 0.28 10.56
C ASP A 195 -15.78 0.16 9.10
N GLY A 196 -17.02 -0.29 8.95
CA GLY A 196 -17.68 -0.47 7.66
C GLY A 196 -18.19 0.84 7.08
N LYS A 197 -17.89 1.12 5.81
CA LYS A 197 -18.47 2.29 5.11
C LYS A 197 -20.00 2.18 5.12
N GLY A 198 -20.67 3.17 5.70
CA GLY A 198 -22.13 3.23 5.80
C GLY A 198 -22.73 2.45 6.99
N MET A 199 -21.90 1.90 7.87
CA MET A 199 -22.34 1.12 9.03
C MET A 199 -22.32 1.90 10.35
N THR A 200 -22.11 3.22 10.32
CA THR A 200 -22.08 4.07 11.53
C THR A 200 -23.34 3.92 12.40
N ALA A 201 -24.52 3.82 11.78
CA ALA A 201 -25.79 3.66 12.49
C ALA A 201 -26.13 2.19 12.84
N THR A 202 -25.35 1.23 12.34
CA THR A 202 -25.56 -0.21 12.57
C THR A 202 -24.24 -0.92 12.92
N PRO A 203 -23.55 -0.51 14.00
CA PRO A 203 -22.22 -1.01 14.34
C PRO A 203 -22.18 -2.52 14.61
N TRP A 204 -23.29 -3.14 15.02
CA TRP A 204 -23.39 -4.60 15.21
C TRP A 204 -23.33 -5.41 13.91
N ARG A 205 -23.36 -4.75 12.74
CA ARG A 205 -23.16 -5.39 11.43
C ARG A 205 -21.73 -5.27 10.91
N ASN A 206 -20.86 -4.63 11.67
CA ASN A 206 -19.46 -4.49 11.29
C ASN A 206 -18.82 -5.88 11.17
N PRO A 207 -18.05 -6.15 10.09
CA PRO A 207 -17.34 -7.41 9.98
C PRO A 207 -16.33 -7.57 11.11
N GLU A 208 -16.29 -8.77 11.68
CA GLU A 208 -15.37 -9.18 12.72
C GLU A 208 -14.38 -10.17 12.09
N HIS A 209 -13.09 -10.02 12.41
CA HIS A 209 -12.05 -10.92 11.94
C HIS A 209 -11.21 -11.40 13.12
N SER A 210 -11.23 -12.71 13.36
CA SER A 210 -10.42 -13.35 14.39
C SER A 210 -9.04 -13.70 13.85
N LEU A 211 -8.02 -13.35 14.62
CA LEU A 211 -6.62 -13.64 14.38
C LEU A 211 -6.12 -14.49 15.54
N HIS A 212 -5.37 -15.54 15.24
CA HIS A 212 -4.82 -16.46 16.21
C HIS A 212 -3.30 -16.54 16.00
N GLU A 213 -2.55 -16.81 17.05
CA GLU A 213 -1.10 -17.02 16.96
C GLU A 213 -0.74 -18.23 16.08
N GLY A 214 -1.60 -19.24 16.07
CA GLY A 214 -1.48 -20.45 15.27
C GLY A 214 -0.65 -21.54 15.95
N SER A 215 -0.53 -22.69 15.29
CA SER A 215 0.04 -23.93 15.85
C SER A 215 1.57 -23.92 16.05
N GLY A 216 2.22 -22.75 16.02
CA GLY A 216 3.67 -22.59 16.24
C GLY A 216 4.59 -23.16 15.14
N GLN A 217 4.03 -23.83 14.12
CA GLN A 217 4.81 -24.39 12.99
C GLN A 217 5.16 -23.37 11.91
N HIS A 218 4.82 -22.10 12.12
CA HIS A 218 4.98 -21.05 11.14
C HIS A 218 6.16 -20.16 11.52
N PRO A 219 6.88 -19.57 10.55
CA PRO A 219 7.90 -18.58 10.86
C PRO A 219 7.34 -17.45 11.73
N LEU A 220 8.13 -16.92 12.67
CA LEU A 220 7.71 -15.82 13.56
C LEU A 220 7.19 -14.60 12.79
N MET A 221 7.76 -14.35 11.60
CA MET A 221 7.30 -13.30 10.69
C MET A 221 5.87 -13.52 10.15
N CYS A 222 5.23 -14.65 10.43
CA CYS A 222 3.85 -14.95 10.06
C CYS A 222 2.91 -14.93 11.26
N ASN A 223 3.39 -14.64 12.47
CA ASN A 223 2.55 -14.50 13.66
C ASN A 223 1.84 -13.13 13.61
N PRO A 224 0.51 -13.08 13.40
CA PRO A 224 -0.21 -11.82 13.24
C PRO A 224 -0.38 -11.04 14.55
N LEU A 225 -0.08 -11.66 15.70
CA LEU A 225 -0.26 -11.06 17.03
C LEU A 225 1.05 -10.50 17.59
N LEU A 226 2.20 -11.04 17.18
CA LEU A 226 3.51 -10.71 17.75
C LEU A 226 3.79 -9.21 17.80
N THR A 227 3.69 -8.52 16.66
CA THR A 227 3.95 -7.07 16.63
C THR A 227 2.88 -6.27 17.33
N ARG A 228 1.61 -6.68 17.23
CA ARG A 228 0.49 -6.01 17.88
C ARG A 228 0.66 -6.04 19.40
N VAL A 229 0.95 -7.20 19.98
CA VAL A 229 1.19 -7.37 21.42
C VAL A 229 2.36 -6.51 21.87
N ALA A 230 3.47 -6.51 21.13
CA ALA A 230 4.62 -5.66 21.44
C ALA A 230 4.27 -4.16 21.45
N ILE A 231 3.53 -3.68 20.44
CA ILE A 231 3.08 -2.29 20.35
C ILE A 231 2.13 -1.93 21.51
N LEU A 232 1.21 -2.83 21.86
CA LEU A 232 0.23 -2.60 22.94
C LEU A 232 0.89 -2.58 24.32
N LEU A 233 1.83 -3.49 24.58
CA LEU A 233 2.64 -3.50 25.80
C LEU A 233 3.48 -2.22 25.91
N ALA A 234 4.16 -1.82 24.84
CA ALA A 234 4.99 -0.62 24.83
C ALA A 234 4.19 0.67 25.08
N LYS A 235 2.90 0.68 24.71
CA LYS A 235 1.97 1.79 24.97
C LYS A 235 1.26 1.70 26.33
N GLY A 236 1.48 0.62 27.09
CA GLY A 236 0.77 0.38 28.34
C GLY A 236 -0.74 0.26 28.17
N ALA A 237 -1.21 -0.28 27.05
CA ALA A 237 -2.64 -0.30 26.72
C ALA A 237 -3.45 -1.32 27.56
N PHE A 238 -2.79 -2.36 28.08
CA PHE A 238 -3.45 -3.40 28.87
C PHE A 238 -3.59 -2.99 30.33
N HIS A 239 -4.82 -3.01 30.85
CA HIS A 239 -5.11 -2.54 32.21
C HIS A 239 -4.35 -3.33 33.29
N ASN A 240 -4.38 -4.66 33.19
CA ASN A 240 -3.86 -5.57 34.22
C ASN A 240 -2.47 -6.16 33.88
N TYR A 241 -2.00 -5.99 32.63
CA TYR A 241 -0.82 -6.69 32.11
C TYR A 241 0.21 -5.71 31.56
N GLN A 242 0.95 -5.07 32.47
CA GLN A 242 1.93 -4.04 32.15
C GLN A 242 3.28 -4.59 31.66
N THR A 243 3.55 -5.89 31.83
CA THR A 243 4.81 -6.53 31.44
C THR A 243 4.55 -7.81 30.65
N MET A 244 5.53 -8.19 29.81
CA MET A 244 5.47 -9.45 29.07
C MET A 244 5.36 -10.65 30.02
N ASP A 245 6.10 -10.65 31.14
CA ASP A 245 6.04 -11.74 32.11
C ASP A 245 4.64 -11.92 32.69
N LYS A 246 3.94 -10.81 33.01
CA LYS A 246 2.56 -10.90 33.49
C LYS A 246 1.60 -11.43 32.43
N LEU A 247 1.86 -11.13 31.16
CA LEU A 247 1.05 -11.59 30.03
C LEU A 247 1.26 -13.07 29.73
N LEU A 248 2.52 -13.55 29.80
CA LEU A 248 2.87 -14.95 29.53
C LEU A 248 2.52 -15.89 30.69
N ASN A 249 2.44 -15.37 31.92
CA ASN A 249 2.10 -16.15 33.12
C ASN A 249 0.61 -16.03 33.52
N VAL A 250 -0.27 -15.68 32.58
CA VAL A 250 -1.71 -15.67 32.84
C VAL A 250 -2.18 -17.09 33.16
N VAL A 251 -2.80 -17.25 34.34
CA VAL A 251 -3.43 -18.52 34.73
C VAL A 251 -4.74 -18.65 33.98
N LEU A 252 -4.81 -19.62 33.08
CA LEU A 252 -6.02 -19.95 32.33
C LEU A 252 -6.93 -20.88 33.15
N PRO A 253 -8.26 -20.70 33.07
CA PRO A 253 -9.20 -21.69 33.60
C PRO A 253 -9.14 -22.99 32.78
N GLU A 254 -9.50 -24.13 33.40
CA GLU A 254 -9.51 -25.44 32.72
C GLU A 254 -10.40 -25.45 31.46
N GLU A 255 -11.48 -24.67 31.47
CA GLU A 255 -12.32 -24.38 30.31
C GLU A 255 -12.60 -22.87 30.22
N GLY A 256 -12.48 -22.30 29.01
CA GLY A 256 -12.88 -20.93 28.72
C GLY A 256 -11.79 -20.03 28.15
N ILE A 257 -12.07 -18.73 28.14
CA ILE A 257 -11.21 -17.68 27.60
C ILE A 257 -10.95 -16.61 28.66
N VAL A 258 -9.71 -16.12 28.76
CA VAL A 258 -9.38 -14.93 29.55
C VAL A 258 -9.37 -13.73 28.62
N ARG A 259 -10.31 -12.81 28.83
CA ARG A 259 -10.39 -11.54 28.09
C ARG A 259 -9.44 -10.52 28.73
N ILE A 260 -8.63 -9.86 27.90
CA ILE A 260 -7.75 -8.79 28.35
C ILE A 260 -8.45 -7.44 28.13
N HIS A 261 -8.59 -6.69 29.22
CA HIS A 261 -9.22 -5.37 29.19
C HIS A 261 -8.21 -4.24 28.94
N TRP A 262 -8.68 -3.20 28.25
CA TRP A 262 -7.96 -1.97 27.97
C TRP A 262 -8.11 -0.96 29.13
N HIS A 263 -7.18 0.00 29.22
CA HIS A 263 -7.37 1.23 30.00
C HIS A 263 -8.37 2.19 29.35
#